data_AF-A0A7C5TD56-F1
#
_entry.id   AF-A0A7C5TD56-F1
#
_cell.length_a   1.000
_cell.length_b   1.000
_cell.length_c   1.000
_cell.angle_alpha   90.00
_cell.angle_beta   90.00
_cell.angle_gamma   90.00
#
_symmetry.space_group_name_H-M   'P 1'
#
loop_
_entity.id
_entity.type
_entity.pdbx_description
1 polymer ?
#
loop_
_entity_poly.entity_id
_entity_poly.type
_entity_poly.pdbx_seq_one_letter_code
_entity_poly.pdbx_strand_id
1 'polypeptide(L)'
;MVKFLTLDDVDVKDKVVLVRVDFNSPVDPETKKILDDTRIRAHGETTIKELAEKGAKVVVLAHQGRRGDPDFIPLQQHAEILGKVLGKPVKFVDDVYGEKAKNAIRQLKSGEVLVLDNVRNFTGETKEGTPEEHAKSELVQALAPLANLFVNDAFAAAHRSHASIVGFAAVLPSVAGRIMERELKSLSRVLENPEKPCIYVLGGAKADDSLEISKYVLDNGIA
;
A
#
# COMPACT_ATOMS: atom_id res chain seq x y z
N MET A 1 7.34 -9.68 -19.80
CA MET A 1 7.26 -8.63 -18.77
C MET A 1 5.80 -8.32 -18.55
N VAL A 2 5.28 -8.57 -17.35
CA VAL A 2 3.97 -8.04 -16.94
C VAL A 2 3.96 -6.55 -17.22
N LYS A 3 3.05 -6.10 -18.09
CA LYS A 3 2.96 -4.70 -18.49
C LYS A 3 2.09 -3.98 -17.46
N PHE A 4 2.72 -3.28 -16.52
CA PHE A 4 2.05 -2.44 -15.54
C PHE A 4 2.51 -1.00 -15.68
N LEU A 5 1.63 -0.06 -15.31
CA LEU A 5 1.95 1.36 -15.30
C LEU A 5 2.67 1.73 -14.01
N THR A 6 3.54 2.72 -14.07
CA THR A 6 4.40 3.22 -12.99
C THR A 6 4.13 4.71 -12.75
N LEU A 7 4.80 5.27 -11.74
CA LEU A 7 4.78 6.72 -11.50
C LEU A 7 5.38 7.56 -12.65
N ASP A 8 6.09 6.94 -13.59
CA ASP A 8 6.67 7.61 -14.76
C ASP A 8 5.66 7.76 -15.91
N ASP A 9 4.54 7.03 -15.85
CA ASP A 9 3.49 7.03 -16.88
C ASP A 9 2.37 8.04 -16.61
N VAL A 10 2.45 8.80 -15.51
CA VAL A 10 1.38 9.68 -15.04
C VAL A 10 1.90 11.03 -14.55
N ASP A 11 1.13 12.10 -14.84
CA ASP A 11 1.30 13.41 -14.20
C ASP A 11 0.42 13.47 -12.94
N VAL A 12 1.02 13.87 -11.82
CA VAL A 12 0.41 13.90 -10.49
C VAL A 12 0.28 15.29 -9.91
N LYS A 13 0.82 16.33 -10.57
CA LYS A 13 0.83 17.69 -10.05
C LYS A 13 -0.59 18.20 -9.81
N ASP A 14 -0.84 18.74 -8.61
CA ASP A 14 -2.10 19.30 -8.13
C ASP A 14 -3.30 18.32 -8.07
N LYS A 15 -3.06 17.04 -8.38
CA LYS A 15 -4.03 15.96 -8.34
C LYS A 15 -4.09 15.30 -6.97
N VAL A 16 -5.27 14.81 -6.60
CA VAL A 16 -5.45 13.97 -5.42
C VAL A 16 -5.07 12.53 -5.76
N VAL A 17 -4.10 11.99 -5.04
CA VAL A 17 -3.57 10.64 -5.27
C VAL A 17 -3.82 9.79 -4.03
N LEU A 18 -4.63 8.74 -4.18
CA LEU A 18 -4.77 7.72 -3.14
C LEU A 18 -3.58 6.78 -3.23
N VAL A 19 -2.84 6.59 -2.14
CA VAL A 19 -1.65 5.73 -2.10
C VAL A 19 -1.86 4.65 -1.06
N ARG A 20 -1.97 3.40 -1.51
CA ARG A 20 -2.07 2.23 -0.64
C ARG A 20 -0.67 1.72 -0.31
N VAL A 21 -0.30 1.74 0.97
CA VAL A 21 1.04 1.36 1.46
C VAL A 21 0.97 0.29 2.55
N ASP A 22 2.08 -0.40 2.81
CA ASP A 22 2.20 -1.28 3.97
C ASP A 22 2.88 -0.53 5.14
N PHE A 23 2.07 -0.08 6.09
CA PHE A 23 2.53 0.54 7.34
C PHE A 23 2.42 -0.41 8.54
N ASN A 24 2.06 -1.68 8.32
CA ASN A 24 1.82 -2.61 9.41
C ASN A 24 3.16 -2.93 10.10
N SER A 25 3.33 -2.41 11.31
CA SER A 25 4.55 -2.50 12.10
C SER A 25 4.32 -3.29 13.39
N PRO A 26 5.38 -3.92 13.93
CA PRO A 26 5.35 -4.43 15.30
C PRO A 26 5.03 -3.31 16.30
N VAL A 27 4.11 -3.59 17.22
CA VAL A 27 3.66 -2.66 18.25
C VAL A 27 3.89 -3.29 19.62
N ASP A 28 4.41 -2.48 20.55
CA ASP A 28 4.56 -2.87 21.94
C ASP A 28 3.18 -3.11 22.58
N PRO A 29 2.91 -4.30 23.14
CA PRO A 29 1.56 -4.67 23.57
C PRO A 29 1.07 -3.84 24.76
N GLU A 30 1.96 -3.29 25.58
CA GLU A 30 1.64 -2.53 26.79
C GLU A 30 1.52 -1.03 26.48
N THR A 31 2.56 -0.46 25.88
CA THR A 31 2.66 0.99 25.61
C THR A 31 1.96 1.41 24.33
N LYS A 32 1.58 0.45 23.47
CA LYS A 32 0.99 0.68 22.14
C LYS A 32 1.87 1.51 21.20
N LYS A 33 3.19 1.54 21.45
CA LYS A 33 4.14 2.26 20.61
C LYS A 33 4.64 1.39 19.46
N ILE A 34 4.87 2.01 18.30
CA ILE A 34 5.53 1.36 17.18
C ILE A 34 6.98 1.05 17.57
N LEU A 35 7.37 -0.22 17.44
CA LEU A 35 8.72 -0.71 17.78
C LEU A 35 9.69 -0.62 16.59
N ASP A 36 9.17 -0.72 15.37
CA ASP A 36 9.95 -0.69 14.14
C ASP A 36 9.21 0.12 13.06
N ASP A 37 9.84 1.21 12.62
CA ASP A 37 9.32 2.13 11.62
C ASP A 37 9.86 1.88 10.19
N THR A 38 10.60 0.80 9.97
CA THR A 38 11.28 0.49 8.70
C THR A 38 10.34 0.56 7.50
N ARG A 39 9.13 0.01 7.61
CA ARG A 39 8.14 0.03 6.52
C ARG A 39 7.62 1.44 6.23
N ILE A 40 7.36 2.23 7.27
CA ILE A 40 6.91 3.63 7.15
C ILE A 40 7.99 4.45 6.45
N ARG A 41 9.26 4.27 6.84
CA ARG A 41 10.42 4.88 6.19
C ARG A 41 10.53 4.47 4.72
N ALA A 42 10.46 3.17 4.43
CA ALA A 42 10.61 2.67 3.08
C ALA A 42 9.61 3.31 2.11
N HIS A 43 8.31 3.33 2.45
CA HIS A 43 7.29 3.98 1.62
C HIS A 43 7.39 5.51 1.64
N GLY A 44 7.75 6.08 2.79
CA GLY A 44 7.94 7.50 3.00
C GLY A 44 9.04 8.07 2.10
N GLU A 45 10.23 7.47 2.14
CA GLU A 45 11.45 7.91 1.42
C GLU A 45 11.39 7.65 -0.08
N THR A 46 10.48 6.78 -0.53
CA THR A 46 10.31 6.42 -1.95
C THR A 46 9.05 7.05 -2.54
N THR A 47 7.96 6.29 -2.64
CA THR A 47 6.71 6.64 -3.32
C THR A 47 6.08 7.92 -2.78
N ILE A 48 5.94 8.05 -1.46
CA ILE A 48 5.22 9.19 -0.86
C ILE A 48 6.00 10.48 -1.05
N LYS A 49 7.31 10.46 -0.81
CA LYS A 49 8.19 11.62 -1.02
C LYS A 49 8.15 12.09 -2.47
N GLU A 50 8.33 11.17 -3.42
CA GLU A 50 8.31 11.49 -4.86
C GLU A 50 6.98 12.15 -5.28
N LEU A 51 5.84 11.57 -4.89
CA LEU A 51 4.52 12.12 -5.20
C LEU A 51 4.36 13.54 -4.63
N ALA A 52 4.76 13.72 -3.38
CA ALA A 52 4.61 15.00 -2.70
C ALA A 52 5.57 16.07 -3.25
N GLU A 53 6.78 15.70 -3.68
CA GLU A 53 7.73 16.59 -4.36
C GLU A 53 7.27 16.96 -5.79
N LYS A 54 6.59 16.04 -6.48
CA LYS A 54 5.91 16.30 -7.75
C LYS A 54 4.62 17.15 -7.61
N GLY A 55 4.26 17.56 -6.39
CA GLY A 55 3.10 18.42 -6.13
C GLY A 55 1.77 17.67 -6.09
N ALA A 56 1.76 16.35 -5.87
CA ALA A 56 0.52 15.64 -5.61
C ALA A 56 -0.08 16.02 -4.25
N LYS A 57 -1.41 15.96 -4.13
CA LYS A 57 -2.14 15.96 -2.86
C LYS A 57 -2.27 14.51 -2.40
N VAL A 58 -1.36 14.06 -1.55
CA VAL A 58 -1.20 12.64 -1.24
C VAL A 58 -2.15 12.22 -0.12
N VAL A 59 -2.93 11.17 -0.34
CA VAL A 59 -3.82 10.57 0.65
C VAL A 59 -3.40 9.12 0.87
N VAL A 60 -2.84 8.84 2.04
CA VAL A 60 -2.28 7.54 2.39
C VAL A 60 -3.37 6.64 3.00
N LEU A 61 -3.47 5.43 2.43
CA LEU A 61 -4.30 4.34 2.89
C LEU A 61 -3.40 3.24 3.45
N ALA A 62 -3.56 2.93 4.73
CA ALA A 62 -2.71 2.00 5.46
C ALA A 62 -3.53 1.12 6.42
N HIS A 63 -3.01 -0.04 6.80
CA HIS A 63 -3.58 -0.85 7.87
C HIS A 63 -2.53 -1.11 8.95
N GLN A 64 -3.00 -1.38 10.17
CA GLN A 64 -2.16 -1.76 11.31
C GLN A 64 -2.91 -2.79 12.17
N GLY A 65 -2.30 -3.95 12.42
CA GLY A 65 -2.90 -5.03 13.20
C GLY A 65 -4.22 -5.56 12.65
N ARG A 66 -4.87 -6.49 13.35
CA ARG A 66 -6.22 -6.97 13.02
C ARG A 66 -7.18 -6.66 14.15
N ARG A 67 -8.46 -6.43 13.84
CA ARG A 67 -9.47 -6.15 14.87
C ARG A 67 -9.45 -7.24 15.95
N GLY A 68 -9.26 -6.83 17.19
CA GLY A 68 -9.13 -7.72 18.35
C GLY A 68 -7.70 -7.99 18.80
N ASP A 69 -6.71 -7.76 17.92
CA ASP A 69 -5.30 -7.96 18.25
C ASP A 69 -4.73 -6.75 19.02
N PRO A 70 -3.75 -6.95 19.93
CA PRO A 70 -3.14 -5.86 20.70
C PRO A 70 -2.46 -4.78 19.85
N ASP A 71 -2.07 -5.10 18.62
CA ASP A 71 -1.40 -4.22 17.67
C ASP A 71 -2.38 -3.45 16.77
N PHE A 72 -3.70 -3.62 16.95
CA PHE A 72 -4.74 -2.87 16.24
C PHE A 72 -4.92 -1.48 16.83
N ILE A 73 -4.18 -0.53 16.27
CA ILE A 73 -4.13 0.86 16.75
C ILE A 73 -4.48 1.85 15.61
N PRO A 74 -4.83 3.10 15.95
CA PRO A 74 -4.96 4.19 14.97
C PRO A 74 -3.64 4.52 14.27
N LEU A 75 -3.72 5.16 13.11
CA LEU A 75 -2.52 5.51 12.31
C LEU A 75 -1.88 6.87 12.66
N GLN A 76 -2.27 7.48 13.78
CA GLN A 76 -1.73 8.77 14.22
C GLN A 76 -0.21 8.73 14.40
N GLN A 77 0.32 7.70 15.07
CA GLN A 77 1.77 7.52 15.25
C GLN A 77 2.49 7.34 13.91
N HIS A 78 1.88 6.62 12.95
CA HIS A 78 2.45 6.45 11.61
C HIS A 78 2.53 7.78 10.87
N ALA A 79 1.53 8.64 10.99
CA ALA A 79 1.54 9.98 10.40
C ALA A 79 2.65 10.86 11.00
N GLU A 80 2.84 10.83 12.32
CA GLU A 80 3.91 11.56 13.02
C GLU A 80 5.30 11.10 12.58
N ILE A 81 5.51 9.78 12.47
CA ILE A 81 6.76 9.20 11.98
C ILE A 81 6.99 9.60 10.52
N LEU A 82 5.98 9.47 9.67
CA LEU A 82 6.06 9.86 8.26
C LEU A 82 6.42 11.34 8.11
N GLY A 83 5.89 12.22 8.98
CA GLY A 83 6.26 13.63 8.99
C GLY A 83 7.75 13.86 9.29
N LYS A 84 8.33 13.10 10.22
CA LYS A 84 9.78 13.13 10.49
C LYS A 84 10.59 12.63 9.29
N VAL A 85 10.13 11.57 8.63
CA VAL A 85 10.79 10.99 7.44
C VAL A 85 10.80 11.98 6.27
N LEU A 86 9.67 12.66 6.04
CA LEU A 86 9.53 13.61 4.95
C LEU A 86 10.12 14.99 5.26
N GLY A 87 10.49 15.27 6.51
CA GLY A 87 10.95 16.59 6.95
C GLY A 87 9.89 17.69 6.84
N LYS A 88 8.59 17.32 6.82
CA LYS A 88 7.46 18.24 6.69
C LYS A 88 6.22 17.74 7.43
N PRO A 89 5.27 18.62 7.79
CA PRO A 89 4.04 18.21 8.45
C PRO A 89 3.24 17.21 7.59
N VAL A 90 2.81 16.12 8.23
CA VAL A 90 1.85 15.15 7.68
C VAL A 90 0.57 15.27 8.49
N LYS A 91 -0.57 15.44 7.80
CA LYS A 91 -1.88 15.53 8.43
C LYS A 91 -2.37 14.12 8.78
N PHE A 92 -3.09 13.99 9.88
CA PHE A 92 -3.83 12.79 10.24
C PHE A 92 -5.30 13.14 10.41
N VAL A 93 -6.19 12.23 10.04
CA VAL A 93 -7.62 12.34 10.33
C VAL A 93 -8.12 11.01 10.92
N ASP A 94 -8.89 11.10 11.99
CA ASP A 94 -9.49 9.98 12.72
C ASP A 94 -10.74 9.43 12.01
N ASP A 95 -10.63 9.23 10.70
CA ASP A 95 -11.68 8.76 9.81
C ASP A 95 -11.05 8.14 8.55
N VAL A 96 -11.74 7.17 7.96
CA VAL A 96 -11.29 6.46 6.76
C VAL A 96 -12.07 6.92 5.53
N TYR A 97 -13.41 7.03 5.63
CA TYR A 97 -14.27 7.30 4.47
C TYR A 97 -15.50 8.15 4.78
N GLY A 98 -15.69 8.56 6.04
CA GLY A 98 -16.75 9.46 6.46
C GLY A 98 -16.48 10.92 6.08
N GLU A 99 -17.33 11.81 6.57
CA GLU A 99 -17.27 13.24 6.21
C GLU A 99 -16.00 13.95 6.70
N LYS A 100 -15.39 13.50 7.81
CA LYS A 100 -14.11 14.08 8.27
C LYS A 100 -12.99 13.78 7.26
N ALA A 101 -12.90 12.53 6.81
CA ALA A 101 -11.92 12.12 5.80
C ALA A 101 -12.13 12.89 4.49
N LYS A 102 -13.38 12.95 3.99
CA LYS A 102 -13.71 13.67 2.75
C LYS A 102 -13.35 15.16 2.83
N ASN A 103 -13.65 15.81 3.96
CA ASN A 103 -13.33 17.22 4.15
C ASN A 103 -11.83 17.47 4.23
N ALA A 104 -11.08 16.60 4.94
CA ALA A 104 -9.63 16.68 5.00
C ALA A 104 -8.99 16.53 3.61
N ILE A 105 -9.48 15.60 2.78
CA ILE A 105 -9.00 15.40 1.40
C ILE A 105 -9.26 16.65 0.55
N ARG A 106 -10.47 17.22 0.60
CA ARG A 106 -10.82 18.43 -0.18
C ARG A 106 -9.95 19.65 0.18
N GLN A 107 -9.46 19.73 1.40
CA GLN A 107 -8.64 20.84 1.90
C GLN A 107 -7.13 20.67 1.63
N LEU A 108 -6.71 19.54 1.07
CA LEU A 108 -5.30 19.31 0.77
C LEU A 108 -4.79 20.28 -0.30
N LYS A 109 -3.61 20.84 -0.01
CA LYS A 109 -2.83 21.65 -0.94
C LYS A 109 -1.78 20.78 -1.63
N SER A 110 -1.32 21.27 -2.76
CA SER A 110 -0.25 20.65 -3.56
C SER A 110 0.98 20.34 -2.69
N GLY A 111 1.47 19.10 -2.75
CA GLY A 111 2.61 18.62 -1.98
C GLY A 111 2.35 18.27 -0.51
N GLU A 112 1.12 18.47 -0.02
CA GLU A 112 0.70 18.03 1.31
C GLU A 112 0.36 16.53 1.32
N VAL A 113 0.56 15.92 2.49
CA VAL A 113 0.29 14.50 2.74
C VAL A 113 -0.70 14.37 3.88
N LEU A 114 -1.73 13.54 3.67
CA LEU A 114 -2.73 13.14 4.65
C LEU A 114 -2.67 11.63 4.85
N VAL A 115 -2.65 11.18 6.10
CA VAL A 115 -2.86 9.79 6.48
C VAL A 115 -4.28 9.65 7.00
N LEU A 116 -5.09 8.83 6.34
CA LEU A 116 -6.40 8.43 6.87
C LEU A 116 -6.20 7.41 7.99
N ASP A 117 -7.21 7.20 8.82
CA ASP A 117 -7.11 6.21 9.88
C ASP A 117 -7.05 4.77 9.31
N ASN A 118 -6.83 3.80 10.20
CA ASN A 118 -6.63 2.41 9.87
C ASN A 118 -7.76 1.86 8.99
N VAL A 119 -7.46 1.47 7.73
CA VAL A 119 -8.51 1.03 6.77
C VAL A 119 -9.29 -0.19 7.25
N ARG A 120 -8.75 -0.98 8.18
CA ARG A 120 -9.45 -2.11 8.81
C ARG A 120 -10.55 -1.69 9.80
N ASN A 121 -10.70 -0.39 10.07
CA ASN A 121 -11.90 0.15 10.73
C ASN A 121 -13.14 0.01 9.82
N PHE A 122 -12.96 0.04 8.50
CA PHE A 122 -14.03 -0.34 7.56
C PHE A 122 -14.26 -1.86 7.64
N THR A 123 -15.46 -2.26 8.05
CA THR A 123 -15.81 -3.68 8.26
C THR A 123 -15.70 -4.53 6.99
N GLY A 124 -15.86 -3.92 5.81
CA GLY A 124 -15.73 -4.59 4.52
C GLY A 124 -14.29 -4.69 4.00
N GLU A 125 -13.29 -4.16 4.69
CA GLU A 125 -11.90 -4.10 4.21
C GLU A 125 -11.31 -5.48 3.94
N THR A 126 -11.53 -6.44 4.86
CA THR A 126 -10.94 -7.78 4.79
C THR A 126 -11.86 -8.82 4.16
N LYS A 127 -12.96 -8.40 3.53
CA LYS A 127 -13.74 -9.31 2.68
C LYS A 127 -12.92 -9.56 1.43
N GLU A 128 -12.80 -10.82 1.04
CA GLU A 128 -12.24 -11.19 -0.26
C GLU A 128 -13.29 -10.94 -1.34
N GLY A 129 -12.86 -10.50 -2.52
CA GLY A 129 -13.75 -10.17 -3.61
C GLY A 129 -12.99 -9.65 -4.84
N THR A 130 -13.68 -9.65 -5.97
CA THR A 130 -13.15 -9.08 -7.21
C THR A 130 -12.99 -7.56 -7.11
N PRO A 131 -12.11 -6.95 -7.93
CA PRO A 131 -12.02 -5.50 -8.05
C PRO A 131 -13.40 -4.84 -8.28
N GLU A 132 -14.25 -5.43 -9.12
CA GLU A 132 -15.58 -4.92 -9.48
C GLU A 132 -16.59 -5.01 -8.34
N GLU A 133 -16.48 -6.01 -7.47
CA GLU A 133 -17.27 -6.11 -6.25
C GLU A 133 -16.83 -5.05 -5.24
N HIS A 134 -15.52 -4.93 -5.03
CA HIS A 134 -14.96 -3.93 -4.10
C HIS A 134 -15.15 -2.49 -4.57
N ALA A 135 -15.24 -2.25 -5.89
CA ALA A 135 -15.60 -0.95 -6.45
C ALA A 135 -16.93 -0.42 -5.91
N LYS A 136 -17.86 -1.31 -5.54
CA LYS A 136 -19.19 -0.97 -5.00
C LYS A 136 -19.20 -0.82 -3.48
N SER A 137 -18.06 -1.03 -2.81
CA SER A 137 -17.96 -0.87 -1.36
C SER A 137 -18.08 0.58 -0.93
N GLU A 138 -18.56 0.82 0.30
CA GLU A 138 -18.70 2.16 0.86
C GLU A 138 -17.37 2.93 0.85
N LEU A 139 -16.27 2.24 1.19
CA LEU A 139 -14.91 2.79 1.16
C LEU A 139 -14.56 3.36 -0.22
N VAL A 140 -14.76 2.57 -1.28
CA VAL A 140 -14.38 2.98 -2.63
C VAL A 140 -15.33 4.04 -3.17
N GLN A 141 -16.64 3.86 -3.01
CA GLN A 141 -17.66 4.82 -3.46
C GLN A 141 -17.53 6.18 -2.77
N ALA A 142 -17.09 6.21 -1.51
CA ALA A 142 -16.90 7.46 -0.76
C ALA A 142 -15.63 8.21 -1.16
N LEU A 143 -14.52 7.51 -1.45
CA LEU A 143 -13.21 8.12 -1.68
C LEU A 143 -12.87 8.33 -3.16
N ALA A 144 -13.29 7.43 -4.06
CA ALA A 144 -12.94 7.50 -5.48
C ALA A 144 -13.35 8.83 -6.15
N PRO A 145 -14.54 9.41 -5.88
CA PRO A 145 -14.91 10.70 -6.47
C PRO A 145 -14.04 11.89 -6.04
N LEU A 146 -13.24 11.73 -4.98
CA LEU A 146 -12.34 12.76 -4.47
C LEU A 146 -10.91 12.62 -4.99
N ALA A 147 -10.63 11.57 -5.75
CA ALA A 147 -9.30 11.21 -6.21
C ALA A 147 -9.20 11.22 -7.73
N ASN A 148 -7.98 11.42 -8.24
CA ASN A 148 -7.67 11.39 -9.66
C ASN A 148 -6.86 10.15 -10.06
N LEU A 149 -6.14 9.55 -9.11
CA LEU A 149 -5.22 8.46 -9.35
C LEU A 149 -5.17 7.54 -8.11
N PHE A 150 -5.03 6.24 -8.34
CA PHE A 150 -4.70 5.26 -7.32
C PHE A 150 -3.28 4.72 -7.53
N VAL A 151 -2.49 4.69 -6.46
CA VAL A 151 -1.14 4.12 -6.45
C VAL A 151 -1.17 2.95 -5.47
N ASN A 152 -0.92 1.74 -5.96
CA ASN A 152 -0.73 0.58 -5.09
C ASN A 152 0.76 0.34 -4.88
N ASP A 153 1.22 0.54 -3.65
CA ASP A 153 2.59 0.31 -3.23
C ASP A 153 2.70 -0.83 -2.19
N ALA A 154 1.58 -1.43 -1.78
CA ALA A 154 1.50 -2.38 -0.68
C ALA A 154 1.79 -3.83 -1.12
N PHE A 155 2.98 -4.10 -1.67
CA PHE A 155 3.34 -5.44 -2.19
C PHE A 155 3.15 -6.57 -1.16
N ALA A 156 3.51 -6.35 0.10
CA ALA A 156 3.35 -7.35 1.16
C ALA A 156 1.90 -7.80 1.39
N ALA A 157 0.92 -6.96 1.01
CA ALA A 157 -0.51 -7.26 1.09
C ALA A 157 -1.14 -7.57 -0.28
N ALA A 158 -0.36 -7.57 -1.37
CA ALA A 158 -0.85 -7.73 -2.74
C ALA A 158 -1.43 -9.13 -3.04
N HIS A 159 -1.10 -10.13 -2.21
CA HIS A 159 -1.68 -11.48 -2.29
C HIS A 159 -3.13 -11.56 -1.77
N ARG A 160 -3.73 -10.44 -1.32
CA ARG A 160 -5.08 -10.38 -0.76
C ARG A 160 -6.01 -9.58 -1.65
N SER A 161 -7.24 -10.05 -1.81
CA SER A 161 -8.26 -9.35 -2.59
C SER A 161 -9.11 -8.43 -1.71
N HIS A 162 -8.45 -7.63 -0.86
CA HIS A 162 -9.10 -6.71 0.07
C HIS A 162 -9.58 -5.41 -0.61
N ALA A 163 -10.58 -4.74 -0.01
CA ALA A 163 -11.22 -3.56 -0.60
C ALA A 163 -10.24 -2.43 -0.95
N SER A 164 -9.37 -2.03 -0.02
CA SER A 164 -8.39 -0.97 -0.27
C SER A 164 -7.20 -1.37 -1.15
N ILE A 165 -7.01 -2.66 -1.43
CA ILE A 165 -5.94 -3.19 -2.27
C ILE A 165 -6.39 -3.24 -3.74
N VAL A 166 -7.59 -3.78 -4.00
CA VAL A 166 -8.05 -4.05 -5.38
C VAL A 166 -9.20 -3.15 -5.84
N GLY A 167 -10.01 -2.61 -4.92
CA GLY A 167 -11.28 -1.96 -5.27
C GLY A 167 -11.13 -0.65 -6.02
N PHE A 168 -10.13 0.18 -5.67
CA PHE A 168 -9.87 1.43 -6.38
C PHE A 168 -9.38 1.22 -7.80
N ALA A 169 -8.71 0.10 -8.08
CA ALA A 169 -8.17 -0.19 -9.40
C ALA A 169 -9.24 -0.41 -10.48
N ALA A 170 -10.45 -0.77 -10.08
CA ALA A 170 -11.59 -0.92 -11.00
C ALA A 170 -12.25 0.41 -11.39
N VAL A 171 -11.97 1.51 -10.68
CA VAL A 171 -12.69 2.79 -10.86
C VAL A 171 -11.78 4.01 -11.05
N LEU A 172 -10.47 3.86 -10.81
CA LEU A 172 -9.49 4.92 -11.00
C LEU A 172 -8.33 4.45 -11.88
N PRO A 173 -7.73 5.36 -12.67
CA PRO A 173 -6.41 5.11 -13.25
C PRO A 173 -5.44 4.67 -12.15
N SER A 174 -4.71 3.59 -12.40
CA SER A 174 -3.94 2.91 -11.37
C SER A 174 -2.54 2.59 -11.81
N VAL A 175 -1.57 2.84 -10.93
CA VAL A 175 -0.15 2.60 -11.17
C VAL A 175 0.50 1.91 -9.98
N ALA A 176 1.60 1.22 -10.22
CA ALA A 176 2.45 0.68 -9.18
C ALA A 176 3.25 1.83 -8.53
N GLY A 177 3.33 1.84 -7.20
CA GLY A 177 4.31 2.64 -6.47
C GLY A 177 5.73 2.06 -6.63
N ARG A 178 6.73 2.74 -6.10
CA ARG A 178 8.15 2.36 -6.30
C ARG A 178 8.54 1.06 -5.61
N ILE A 179 7.95 0.74 -4.46
CA ILE A 179 8.17 -0.56 -3.82
C ILE A 179 7.49 -1.64 -4.65
N MET A 180 6.21 -1.47 -4.99
CA MET A 180 5.50 -2.42 -5.85
C MET A 180 6.23 -2.67 -7.18
N GLU A 181 6.65 -1.61 -7.86
CA GLU A 181 7.42 -1.67 -9.10
C GLU A 181 8.71 -2.48 -8.94
N ARG A 182 9.49 -2.22 -7.88
CA ARG A 182 10.74 -2.93 -7.62
C ARG A 182 10.51 -4.42 -7.37
N GLU A 183 9.49 -4.76 -6.57
CA GLU A 183 9.17 -6.15 -6.25
C GLU A 183 8.67 -6.90 -7.50
N LEU A 184 7.78 -6.28 -8.30
CA LEU A 184 7.31 -6.86 -9.57
C LEU A 184 8.44 -7.05 -10.58
N LYS A 185 9.36 -6.08 -10.71
CA LYS A 185 10.55 -6.21 -11.58
C LYS A 185 11.46 -7.33 -11.11
N SER A 186 11.69 -7.45 -9.80
CA SER A 186 12.51 -8.51 -9.21
C SER A 186 11.90 -9.89 -9.44
N LEU A 187 10.59 -10.05 -9.22
CA LEU A 187 9.86 -11.28 -9.52
C LEU A 187 9.91 -11.62 -11.01
N SER A 188 9.68 -10.66 -11.89
CA SER A 188 9.71 -10.89 -13.35
C SER A 188 11.11 -11.32 -13.82
N ARG A 189 12.18 -10.71 -13.27
CA ARG A 189 13.57 -11.13 -13.56
C ARG A 189 13.82 -12.58 -13.13
N VAL A 190 13.31 -12.98 -11.98
CA VAL A 190 13.53 -14.32 -11.43
C VAL A 190 12.66 -15.38 -12.12
N LEU A 191 11.42 -15.05 -12.50
CA LEU A 191 10.47 -16.04 -13.04
C LEU A 191 10.41 -16.11 -14.57
N GLU A 192 10.57 -14.98 -15.27
CA GLU A 192 10.41 -14.94 -16.73
C GLU A 192 11.74 -15.03 -17.48
N ASN A 193 12.80 -14.37 -16.98
CA ASN A 193 14.11 -14.30 -17.64
C ASN A 193 15.26 -14.45 -16.63
N PRO A 194 15.37 -15.60 -15.93
CA PRO A 194 16.41 -15.80 -14.94
C PRO A 194 17.80 -15.82 -15.58
N GLU A 195 18.74 -15.05 -15.02
CA GLU A 195 20.15 -15.22 -15.32
C GLU A 195 20.63 -16.56 -14.76
N LYS A 196 21.36 -17.35 -15.57
CA LYS A 196 21.84 -18.68 -15.18
C LYS A 196 23.33 -18.66 -14.79
N PRO A 197 23.73 -19.40 -13.74
CA PRO A 197 22.90 -20.29 -12.91
C PRO A 197 21.95 -19.53 -11.97
N CYS A 198 20.70 -19.98 -11.87
CA CYS A 198 19.69 -19.38 -10.98
C CYS A 198 19.49 -20.27 -9.76
N ILE A 199 20.01 -19.86 -8.60
CA ILE A 199 20.01 -20.67 -7.39
C ILE A 199 18.91 -20.21 -6.45
N TYR A 200 18.02 -21.13 -6.07
CA TYR A 200 16.97 -20.90 -5.08
C TYR A 200 17.38 -21.47 -3.73
N VAL A 201 17.30 -20.64 -2.68
CA VAL A 201 17.51 -21.06 -1.29
C VAL A 201 16.19 -20.92 -0.55
N LEU A 202 15.57 -22.05 -0.22
CA LEU A 202 14.27 -22.11 0.45
C LEU A 202 14.46 -22.54 1.91
N GLY A 203 13.76 -21.88 2.82
CA GLY A 203 13.82 -22.16 4.26
C GLY A 203 12.60 -21.63 4.99
N GLY A 204 12.61 -21.76 6.32
CA GLY A 204 11.49 -21.37 7.19
C GLY A 204 10.60 -22.54 7.59
N ALA A 205 9.57 -22.26 8.39
CA ALA A 205 8.73 -23.28 9.02
C ALA A 205 7.60 -23.82 8.11
N LYS A 206 7.37 -23.18 6.96
CA LYS A 206 6.31 -23.57 6.02
C LYS A 206 6.86 -24.44 4.91
N ALA A 207 6.95 -25.74 5.20
CA ALA A 207 7.47 -26.73 4.26
C ALA A 207 6.64 -26.82 2.98
N ASP A 208 5.30 -26.71 3.08
CA ASP A 208 4.39 -26.83 1.94
C ASP A 208 4.60 -25.71 0.91
N ASP A 209 4.65 -24.44 1.36
CA ASP A 209 4.95 -23.29 0.49
C ASP A 209 6.29 -23.48 -0.25
N SER A 210 7.30 -24.02 0.45
CA SER A 210 8.63 -24.27 -0.14
C SER A 210 8.58 -25.36 -1.20
N LEU A 211 7.78 -26.41 -0.98
CA LEU A 211 7.62 -27.51 -1.92
C LEU A 211 6.87 -27.06 -3.19
N GLU A 212 5.83 -26.24 -3.05
CA GLU A 212 5.11 -25.66 -4.19
C GLU A 212 6.02 -24.77 -5.05
N ILE A 213 6.81 -23.90 -4.42
CA ILE A 213 7.80 -23.06 -5.12
C ILE A 213 8.83 -23.93 -5.83
N SER A 214 9.40 -24.93 -5.14
CA SER A 214 10.40 -25.85 -5.72
C SER A 214 9.87 -26.53 -6.97
N LYS A 215 8.65 -27.08 -6.88
CA LYS A 215 8.00 -27.74 -8.00
C LYS A 215 7.81 -26.78 -9.17
N TYR A 216 7.29 -25.58 -8.91
CA TYR A 216 7.07 -24.58 -9.96
C TYR A 216 8.37 -24.20 -10.69
N VAL A 217 9.46 -23.91 -9.96
CA VAL A 217 10.70 -23.42 -10.58
C VAL A 217 11.45 -24.51 -11.33
N LEU A 218 11.36 -25.77 -10.89
CA LEU A 218 11.94 -26.93 -11.59
C LEU A 218 11.12 -27.32 -12.81
N ASP A 219 9.78 -27.41 -12.68
CA ASP A 219 8.89 -27.80 -13.78
C ASP A 219 8.95 -26.80 -14.95
N ASN A 220 9.27 -25.52 -14.67
CA ASN A 220 9.39 -24.46 -15.68
C ASN A 220 10.85 -24.17 -16.11
N GLY A 221 11.84 -24.94 -15.63
CA GLY A 221 13.26 -24.78 -16.02
C GLY A 221 13.86 -23.42 -15.63
N ILE A 222 13.31 -22.79 -14.60
CA ILE A 222 13.71 -21.48 -14.08
C ILE A 222 15.01 -21.63 -13.27
N ALA A 223 15.04 -22.60 -12.36
CA ALA A 223 16.22 -23.04 -11.62
C ALA A 223 17.10 -23.99 -12.45
#